data_AF-A0A6B2G0Q3-F1
#
_entry.id   AF-A0A6B2G0Q3-F1
#
_cell.length_a   1.000
_cell.length_b   1.000
_cell.length_c   1.000
_cell.angle_alpha   90.00
_cell.angle_beta   90.00
_cell.angle_gamma   90.00
#
_symmetry.space_group_name_H-M   'P 1'
#
loop_
_entity.id
_entity.type
_entity.pdbx_description
1 polymer ?
#
loop_
_entity_poly.entity_id
_entity_poly.type
_entity_poly.pdbx_seq_one_letter_code
_entity_poly.pdbx_strand_id
1 'polypeptide(L)'
;MTTRLNLNDSSIESSLLPVKIDSPYEHNCVRNSLIPGILKTISSNRKLALPIKLFEVSDIVIRDSSKANKAVNQRNLCAIYCAASSGFEFIHGVLDRIMSSLEINASFVSSNSISYALIEKDFPMYFPLRSCEIVVNKTVIGHMGILHPTVSKNFEIHQAVCSALEINVEKLLKFYEE
;
A
#
# COMPACT_ATOMS: atom_id res chain seq x y z
N MET A 1 -7.55 2.62 13.35
CA MET A 1 -7.57 2.82 11.89
C MET A 1 -7.11 1.56 11.16
N THR A 2 -6.04 0.92 11.63
CA THR A 2 -5.48 -0.35 11.13
C THR A 2 -6.26 -1.60 11.58
N THR A 3 -7.07 -1.52 12.63
CA THR A 3 -7.90 -2.63 13.15
C THR A 3 -8.93 -3.16 12.16
N ARG A 4 -9.38 -2.35 11.19
CA ARG A 4 -10.34 -2.79 10.15
C ARG A 4 -9.68 -3.54 8.98
N LEU A 5 -8.34 -3.52 8.89
CA LEU A 5 -7.58 -4.29 7.89
C LEU A 5 -7.40 -5.78 8.26
N ASN A 6 -8.14 -6.27 9.26
CA ASN A 6 -8.13 -7.68 9.66
C ASN A 6 -6.74 -8.19 10.07
N LEU A 7 -6.02 -7.40 10.88
CA LEU A 7 -4.76 -7.78 11.51
C LEU A 7 -5.01 -8.71 12.71
N ASN A 8 -5.60 -9.88 12.47
CA ASN A 8 -5.57 -10.97 13.45
C ASN A 8 -4.31 -11.77 13.16
N ASP A 9 -3.23 -11.51 13.90
CA ASP A 9 -2.35 -12.58 14.39
C ASP A 9 -1.25 -12.04 15.31
N SER A 10 -0.86 -12.87 16.26
CA SER A 10 0.20 -12.70 17.26
C SER A 10 1.63 -12.62 16.68
N SER A 11 1.76 -12.48 15.36
CA SER A 11 3.00 -12.41 14.58
C SER A 11 3.15 -11.10 13.80
N ILE A 12 2.46 -10.03 14.21
CA ILE A 12 2.61 -8.71 13.59
C ILE A 12 4.03 -8.19 13.86
N GLU A 13 4.81 -7.99 12.79
CA GLU A 13 6.09 -7.27 12.88
C GLU A 13 5.88 -5.94 13.61
N SER A 14 6.73 -5.64 14.59
CA SER A 14 6.58 -4.46 15.44
C SER A 14 6.55 -3.13 14.67
N SER A 15 7.09 -3.12 13.45
CA SER A 15 7.07 -2.04 12.46
C SER A 15 5.67 -1.73 11.92
N LEU A 16 4.76 -2.72 11.86
CA LEU A 16 3.41 -2.62 11.33
C LEU A 16 2.40 -2.07 12.35
N LEU A 17 2.80 -1.87 13.60
CA LEU A 17 1.95 -1.27 14.62
C LEU A 17 1.95 0.26 14.52
N PRO A 18 0.79 0.92 14.52
CA PRO A 18 0.72 2.37 14.42
C PRO A 18 1.37 3.04 15.64
N VAL A 19 2.08 4.15 15.43
CA VAL A 19 2.63 4.97 16.52
C VAL A 19 1.47 5.59 17.32
N LYS A 20 1.44 5.32 18.63
CA LYS A 20 0.43 5.88 19.52
C LYS A 20 0.85 7.29 19.95
N ILE A 21 -0.10 8.22 19.91
CA ILE A 21 0.01 9.55 20.51
C ILE A 21 -0.72 9.50 21.84
N ASP A 22 -0.11 10.07 22.87
CA ASP A 22 -0.77 10.28 24.14
C ASP A 22 -1.74 11.46 24.03
N SER A 23 -3.01 11.15 23.73
CA SER A 23 -4.08 12.11 23.54
C SER A 23 -5.39 11.55 24.09
N PRO A 24 -6.30 12.39 24.63
CA PRO A 24 -7.59 11.93 25.16
C PRO A 24 -8.66 11.70 24.08
N TYR A 25 -8.38 12.00 22.80
CA TYR A 25 -9.35 11.91 21.70
C TYR A 25 -9.38 10.51 21.05
N GLU A 26 -10.38 10.20 20.22
CA GLU A 26 -10.48 8.89 19.54
C GLU A 26 -9.38 8.63 18.48
N HIS A 27 -8.52 9.61 18.21
CA HIS A 27 -7.46 9.56 17.20
C HIS A 27 -6.06 9.47 17.81
N ASN A 28 -5.86 8.51 18.70
CA ASN A 28 -4.61 8.30 19.43
C ASN A 28 -3.50 7.61 18.63
N CYS A 29 -3.59 7.58 17.31
CA CYS A 29 -2.65 6.87 16.46
C CYS A 29 -2.38 7.65 15.18
N VAL A 30 -1.10 7.76 14.82
CA VAL A 30 -0.70 8.25 13.50
C VAL A 30 -0.89 7.15 12.47
N ARG A 31 -1.28 7.53 11.26
CA ARG A 31 -1.40 6.60 10.14
C ARG A 31 -0.04 5.99 9.78
N ASN A 32 -0.04 4.68 9.58
CA ASN A 32 1.11 3.89 9.15
C ASN A 32 0.91 3.28 7.74
N SER A 33 -0.23 3.54 7.12
CA SER A 33 -0.56 3.20 5.72
C SER A 33 -1.64 4.17 5.24
N LEU A 34 -1.66 4.46 3.94
CA LEU A 34 -2.67 5.32 3.32
C LEU A 34 -3.97 4.56 2.97
N ILE A 35 -3.90 3.23 2.84
CA ILE A 35 -5.02 2.38 2.40
C ILE A 35 -6.28 2.57 3.25
N PRO A 36 -6.24 2.54 4.60
CA PRO A 36 -7.42 2.78 5.42
C PRO A 36 -8.09 4.14 5.18
N GLY A 37 -7.30 5.17 4.86
CA GLY A 37 -7.79 6.51 4.57
C GLY A 37 -8.61 6.51 3.28
N ILE A 38 -8.03 5.98 2.20
CA ILE A 38 -8.68 5.89 0.89
C ILE A 38 -9.94 5.00 0.96
N LEU A 39 -9.89 3.87 1.68
CA LEU A 39 -11.06 2.98 1.84
C LEU A 39 -12.23 3.66 2.57
N LYS A 40 -11.96 4.52 3.56
CA LYS A 40 -13.00 5.34 4.20
C LYS A 40 -13.62 6.34 3.22
N THR A 41 -12.80 6.94 2.36
CA THR A 41 -13.28 7.84 1.30
C THR A 41 -14.18 7.08 0.32
N ILE A 42 -13.79 5.88 -0.10
CA ILE A 42 -14.62 5.02 -0.98
C ILE A 42 -15.94 4.65 -0.30
N SER A 43 -15.89 4.25 0.97
CA SER A 43 -17.08 3.92 1.77
C SER A 43 -18.08 5.08 1.86
N SER A 44 -17.57 6.29 2.07
CA SER A 44 -18.37 7.52 2.11
C SER A 44 -18.98 7.85 0.74
N ASN A 45 -18.32 7.47 -0.34
CA ASN A 45 -18.72 7.72 -1.72
C ASN A 45 -19.30 6.49 -2.44
N ARG A 46 -19.76 5.47 -1.70
CA ARG A 46 -20.28 4.20 -2.27
C ARG A 46 -21.51 4.35 -3.18
N LYS A 47 -22.15 5.53 -3.20
CA LYS A 47 -23.29 5.85 -4.08
C LYS A 47 -22.85 6.22 -5.50
N LEU A 48 -21.55 6.48 -5.72
CA LEU A 48 -21.01 6.77 -7.03
C LEU A 48 -20.98 5.51 -7.90
N ALA A 49 -21.09 5.71 -9.22
CA ALA A 49 -20.96 4.63 -10.18
C ALA A 49 -19.54 4.06 -10.16
N LEU A 50 -19.44 2.73 -10.23
CA LEU A 50 -18.16 2.03 -10.43
C LEU A 50 -17.69 2.20 -11.89
N PRO A 51 -16.38 2.22 -12.16
CA PRO A 51 -15.27 2.01 -11.23
C PRO A 51 -14.83 3.29 -10.49
N ILE A 52 -14.50 3.17 -9.21
CA ILE A 52 -13.91 4.24 -8.40
C ILE A 52 -12.38 4.09 -8.43
N LYS A 53 -11.69 5.16 -8.84
CA LYS A 53 -10.23 5.22 -8.95
C LYS A 53 -9.72 6.36 -8.09
N LEU A 54 -8.93 6.06 -7.06
CA LEU A 54 -8.38 7.07 -6.15
C LEU A 54 -6.90 6.82 -5.92
N PHE A 55 -6.15 7.90 -5.73
CA PHE A 55 -4.77 7.84 -5.27
C PHE A 55 -4.52 8.94 -4.23
N GLU A 56 -3.53 8.71 -3.38
CA GLU A 56 -3.05 9.67 -2.40
C GLU A 56 -1.52 9.59 -2.33
N VAL A 57 -0.87 10.75 -2.25
CA VAL A 57 0.57 10.86 -1.97
C VAL A 57 0.74 11.67 -0.71
N SER A 58 1.24 11.03 0.34
CA SER A 58 1.17 11.56 1.70
C SER A 58 2.21 10.91 2.60
N ASP A 59 2.54 11.59 3.70
CA ASP A 59 3.46 11.05 4.70
C ASP A 59 2.74 10.07 5.63
N ILE A 60 3.42 8.95 5.91
CA ILE A 60 3.06 7.96 6.92
C ILE A 60 4.17 7.84 7.96
N VAL A 61 3.84 7.35 9.15
CA VAL A 61 4.80 7.19 10.24
C VAL A 61 5.01 5.72 10.55
N ILE A 62 6.26 5.28 10.44
CA ILE A 62 6.68 3.91 10.75
C ILE A 62 7.53 3.93 12.01
N ARG A 63 7.42 2.88 12.82
CA ARG A 63 8.27 2.67 14.00
C ARG A 63 9.65 2.22 13.56
N ASP A 64 10.68 2.92 14.00
CA ASP A 64 12.08 2.59 13.73
C ASP A 64 12.89 2.78 15.02
N SER A 65 13.26 1.67 15.66
CA SER A 65 14.01 1.69 16.92
C SER A 65 15.45 2.22 16.78
N SER A 66 15.98 2.34 15.56
CA SER A 66 17.31 2.88 15.32
C SER A 66 17.38 4.40 15.47
N LYS A 67 16.24 5.10 15.33
CA LYS A 67 16.17 6.57 15.41
C LYS A 67 15.91 7.04 16.82
N ALA A 68 16.41 8.23 17.16
CA ALA A 68 16.24 8.85 18.48
C ALA A 68 14.76 8.93 18.91
N ASN A 69 13.86 9.22 17.96
CA ASN A 69 12.43 9.37 18.21
C ASN A 69 11.64 8.06 18.10
N LYS A 70 12.32 6.92 17.87
CA LYS A 70 11.74 5.59 17.63
C LYS A 70 10.71 5.51 16.49
N ALA A 71 10.67 6.55 15.64
CA ALA A 71 9.71 6.72 14.56
C ALA A 71 10.34 7.52 13.43
N VAL A 72 9.91 7.23 12.20
CA VAL A 72 10.37 7.90 10.98
C VAL A 72 9.16 8.23 10.11
N ASN A 73 9.16 9.43 9.54
CA ASN A 73 8.20 9.82 8.51
C ASN A 73 8.73 9.31 7.17
N GLN A 74 7.86 8.71 6.37
CA GLN A 74 8.17 8.38 4.98
C GLN A 74 7.00 8.76 4.07
N ARG A 75 7.31 9.24 2.87
CA ARG A 75 6.32 9.56 1.84
C ARG A 75 5.93 8.34 1.04
N ASN A 76 4.64 7.99 1.11
CA ASN A 76 4.05 6.90 0.35
C ASN A 76 3.12 7.44 -0.74
N LEU A 77 3.09 6.75 -1.87
CA LEU A 77 2.03 6.83 -2.87
C LEU A 77 1.16 5.59 -2.73
N CYS A 78 -0.14 5.79 -2.59
CA CYS A 78 -1.12 4.73 -2.58
C CYS A 78 -2.14 4.96 -3.69
N ALA A 79 -2.49 3.89 -4.41
CA ALA A 79 -3.54 3.88 -5.43
C ALA A 79 -4.50 2.73 -5.16
N ILE A 80 -5.81 2.99 -5.26
CA ILE A 80 -6.85 1.99 -5.12
C ILE A 80 -7.78 2.05 -6.34
N TYR A 81 -8.06 0.87 -6.88
CA TYR A 81 -9.04 0.63 -7.92
C TYR A 81 -10.16 -0.23 -7.33
N CYS A 82 -11.40 0.26 -7.35
CA CYS A 82 -12.56 -0.51 -6.92
C CYS A 82 -13.59 -0.61 -8.04
N ALA A 83 -13.95 -1.85 -8.42
CA ALA A 83 -14.94 -2.14 -9.44
C ALA A 83 -15.70 -3.42 -9.11
N ALA A 84 -16.60 -3.85 -10.02
CA ALA A 84 -17.28 -5.14 -9.89
C ALA A 84 -16.29 -6.33 -9.99
N SER A 85 -15.18 -6.15 -10.72
CA SER A 85 -14.06 -7.08 -10.80
C SER A 85 -12.84 -6.55 -10.03
N SER A 86 -11.84 -7.40 -9.77
CA SER A 86 -10.63 -7.03 -9.02
C SER A 86 -9.85 -5.89 -9.65
N GLY A 87 -9.65 -5.93 -10.98
CA GLY A 87 -8.87 -4.91 -11.68
C GLY A 87 -7.40 -4.85 -11.25
N PHE A 88 -6.82 -6.00 -10.90
CA PHE A 88 -5.41 -6.12 -10.52
C PHE A 88 -4.49 -5.64 -11.64
N GLU A 89 -4.86 -5.91 -12.89
CA GLU A 89 -4.21 -5.46 -14.11
C GLU A 89 -4.12 -3.93 -14.22
N PHE A 90 -5.11 -3.19 -13.73
CA PHE A 90 -5.08 -1.73 -13.75
C PHE A 90 -4.07 -1.18 -12.74
N ILE A 91 -4.01 -1.78 -11.55
CA ILE A 91 -3.04 -1.40 -10.52
C ILE A 91 -1.62 -1.77 -10.95
N HIS A 92 -1.44 -2.95 -11.57
CA HIS A 92 -0.18 -3.33 -12.18
C HIS A 92 0.25 -2.33 -13.27
N GLY A 93 -0.66 -1.94 -14.16
CA GLY A 93 -0.38 -0.93 -15.18
C GLY A 93 -0.02 0.46 -14.62
N VAL A 94 -0.59 0.85 -13.47
CA VAL A 94 -0.18 2.07 -12.76
C VAL A 94 1.26 1.95 -12.26
N LEU A 95 1.63 0.80 -11.67
CA LEU A 95 3.01 0.53 -11.25
C LEU A 95 3.97 0.58 -12.43
N ASP A 96 3.67 -0.15 -13.52
CA ASP A 96 4.49 -0.19 -14.73
C ASP A 96 4.69 1.22 -15.32
N ARG A 97 3.65 2.05 -15.32
CA ARG A 97 3.73 3.43 -15.79
C ARG A 97 4.62 4.30 -14.89
N ILE A 98 4.55 4.14 -13.57
CA ILE A 98 5.42 4.84 -12.63
C ILE A 98 6.87 4.42 -12.85
N MET A 99 7.14 3.12 -12.93
CA MET A 99 8.49 2.57 -13.14
C MET A 99 9.09 3.01 -14.47
N SER A 100 8.32 2.93 -15.56
CA SER A 100 8.75 3.37 -16.89
C SER A 100 9.03 4.88 -16.93
N SER A 101 8.28 5.69 -16.17
CA SER A 101 8.54 7.13 -16.08
C SER A 101 9.82 7.47 -15.32
N LEU A 102 10.32 6.53 -14.51
CA LEU A 102 11.59 6.62 -13.77
C LEU A 102 12.73 5.86 -14.46
N GLU A 103 12.53 5.38 -15.70
CA GLU A 103 13.51 4.59 -16.46
C GLU A 103 13.94 3.28 -15.76
N ILE A 104 13.12 2.79 -14.82
CA ILE A 104 13.34 1.52 -14.13
C ILE A 104 12.68 0.41 -14.95
N ASN A 105 13.51 -0.47 -15.52
CA ASN A 105 13.02 -1.57 -16.37
C ASN A 105 12.59 -2.77 -15.54
N ALA A 106 11.66 -3.57 -16.05
CA ALA A 106 11.33 -4.83 -15.41
C ALA A 106 12.53 -5.81 -15.52
N SER A 107 12.77 -6.59 -14.48
CA SER A 107 13.94 -7.49 -14.39
C SER A 107 14.06 -8.51 -15.52
N PHE A 108 12.96 -8.82 -16.21
CA PHE A 108 12.93 -9.74 -17.36
C PHE A 108 13.30 -9.09 -18.71
N VAL A 109 13.48 -7.76 -18.76
CA VAL A 109 13.70 -7.01 -20.01
C VAL A 109 15.17 -6.64 -20.24
N SER A 110 15.95 -6.36 -19.20
CA SER A 110 17.34 -5.91 -19.34
C SER A 110 18.19 -6.23 -18.10
N SER A 111 19.43 -6.67 -18.32
CA SER A 111 20.40 -7.04 -17.28
C SER A 111 21.31 -5.91 -16.80
N ASN A 112 21.36 -4.78 -17.51
CA ASN A 112 22.44 -3.78 -17.32
C ASN A 112 22.00 -2.49 -16.61
N SER A 113 20.73 -2.36 -16.22
CA SER A 113 20.16 -1.15 -15.59
C SER A 113 19.42 -1.47 -14.30
N ILE A 114 19.06 -0.43 -13.53
CA ILE A 114 18.17 -0.54 -12.36
C ILE A 114 16.88 -1.25 -12.80
N SER A 115 16.52 -2.30 -12.07
CA SER A 115 15.34 -3.11 -12.38
C SER A 115 14.45 -3.36 -11.19
N TYR A 116 13.16 -3.51 -11.49
CA TYR A 116 12.15 -3.92 -10.51
C TYR A 116 11.66 -5.35 -10.78
N ALA A 117 11.29 -6.04 -9.71
CA ALA A 117 10.71 -7.37 -9.73
C ALA A 117 9.50 -7.42 -8.78
N LEU A 118 8.54 -8.27 -9.14
CA LEU A 118 7.38 -8.59 -8.30
C LEU A 118 7.61 -9.96 -7.68
N ILE A 119 7.65 -10.01 -6.35
CA ILE A 119 7.84 -11.25 -5.59
C ILE A 119 6.50 -11.60 -4.95
N GLU A 120 6.01 -12.82 -5.20
CA GLU A 120 4.79 -13.31 -4.56
C GLU A 120 4.97 -13.35 -3.05
N LYS A 121 4.05 -12.72 -2.32
CA LYS A 121 4.06 -12.67 -0.86
C LYS A 121 2.64 -12.41 -0.35
N ASP A 122 2.24 -13.20 0.63
CA ASP A 122 0.94 -13.05 1.27
C ASP A 122 0.98 -11.98 2.36
N PHE A 123 -0.03 -11.12 2.38
CA PHE A 123 -0.27 -10.18 3.48
C PHE A 123 -1.69 -10.36 4.01
N PRO A 124 -1.93 -10.20 5.34
CA PRO A 124 -3.25 -10.44 5.95
C PRO A 124 -4.40 -9.60 5.37
N MET A 125 -4.08 -8.43 4.81
CA MET A 125 -5.05 -7.52 4.21
C MET A 125 -5.46 -7.90 2.78
N TYR A 126 -4.68 -8.76 2.11
CA TYR A 126 -4.91 -9.17 0.73
C TYR A 126 -5.52 -10.57 0.66
N PHE A 127 -6.08 -10.88 -0.51
CA PHE A 127 -6.51 -12.22 -0.83
C PHE A 127 -5.28 -13.12 -1.06
N PRO A 128 -5.22 -14.33 -0.47
CA PRO A 128 -4.07 -15.23 -0.60
C PRO A 128 -3.70 -15.49 -2.07
N LEU A 129 -2.40 -15.56 -2.36
CA LEU A 129 -1.85 -15.76 -3.71
C LEU A 129 -2.22 -14.66 -4.72
N ARG A 130 -2.77 -13.54 -4.24
CA ARG A 130 -3.18 -12.38 -5.04
C ARG A 130 -2.59 -11.09 -4.48
N SER A 131 -1.36 -11.19 -3.99
CA SER A 131 -0.53 -10.07 -3.58
C SER A 131 0.93 -10.29 -3.93
N CYS A 132 1.65 -9.19 -4.09
CA CYS A 132 3.07 -9.21 -4.33
C CYS A 132 3.77 -8.06 -3.60
N GLU A 133 5.03 -8.32 -3.27
CA GLU A 133 5.99 -7.34 -2.79
C GLU A 133 6.78 -6.79 -3.99
N ILE A 134 6.95 -5.47 -4.01
CA ILE A 134 7.60 -4.77 -5.11
C ILE A 134 9.04 -4.47 -4.66
N VAL A 135 10.00 -5.02 -5.41
CA VAL A 135 11.42 -4.93 -5.10
C VAL A 135 12.15 -4.23 -6.22
N VAL A 136 12.92 -3.18 -5.91
CA VAL A 136 13.81 -2.48 -6.84
C VAL A 136 15.23 -2.67 -6.37
N ASN A 137 16.10 -3.24 -7.22
CA ASN A 137 17.51 -3.49 -6.91
C ASN A 137 17.73 -4.11 -5.50
N LYS A 138 17.00 -5.20 -5.20
CA LYS A 138 17.01 -5.92 -3.91
C LYS A 138 16.43 -5.16 -2.71
N THR A 139 15.90 -3.95 -2.90
CA THR A 139 15.24 -3.17 -1.85
C THR A 139 13.73 -3.25 -2.01
N VAL A 140 13.02 -3.66 -0.94
CA VAL A 140 11.56 -3.59 -0.90
C VAL A 140 11.11 -2.15 -0.87
N ILE A 141 10.33 -1.76 -1.88
CA ILE A 141 9.77 -0.41 -1.99
C ILE A 141 8.29 -0.33 -1.62
N GLY A 142 7.56 -1.46 -1.63
CA GLY A 142 6.13 -1.46 -1.38
C GLY A 142 5.47 -2.80 -1.67
N HIS A 143 4.15 -2.78 -1.76
CA HIS A 143 3.33 -3.96 -2.02
C HIS A 143 2.08 -3.60 -2.83
N MET A 144 1.53 -4.57 -3.53
CA MET A 144 0.22 -4.46 -4.16
C MET A 144 -0.55 -5.78 -4.08
N GLY A 145 -1.87 -5.70 -4.17
CA GLY A 145 -2.71 -6.88 -4.08
C GLY A 145 -4.20 -6.60 -4.20
N ILE A 146 -4.96 -7.68 -4.30
CA ILE A 146 -6.43 -7.65 -4.21
C ILE A 146 -6.80 -7.69 -2.73
N LEU A 147 -7.59 -6.74 -2.24
CA LEU A 147 -8.01 -6.72 -0.83
C LEU A 147 -8.87 -7.94 -0.49
N HIS A 148 -8.66 -8.49 0.70
CA HIS A 148 -9.46 -9.60 1.19
C HIS A 148 -10.94 -9.16 1.35
N PRO A 149 -11.94 -9.98 0.96
CA PRO A 149 -13.36 -9.61 1.06
C PRO A 149 -13.79 -9.17 2.48
N THR A 150 -13.20 -9.77 3.52
CA THR A 150 -13.42 -9.36 4.92
C THR A 150 -13.01 -7.91 5.17
N VAL A 151 -11.91 -7.45 4.58
CA VAL A 151 -11.46 -6.06 4.70
C VAL A 151 -12.49 -5.14 4.03
N SER A 152 -12.88 -5.41 2.77
CA SER A 152 -13.90 -4.62 2.09
C SER A 152 -15.21 -4.56 2.89
N LYS A 153 -15.63 -5.68 3.50
CA LYS A 153 -16.79 -5.74 4.39
C LYS A 153 -16.64 -4.87 5.64
N ASN A 154 -15.47 -4.86 6.28
CA ASN A 154 -15.18 -4.01 7.46
C ASN A 154 -15.23 -2.51 7.15
N PHE A 155 -15.04 -2.13 5.89
CA PHE A 155 -15.18 -0.76 5.40
C PHE A 155 -16.54 -0.49 4.74
N GLU A 156 -17.51 -1.41 4.86
CA GLU A 156 -18.87 -1.28 4.29
C GLU A 156 -18.89 -1.18 2.76
N ILE A 157 -17.88 -1.77 2.10
CA ILE A 157 -17.74 -1.86 0.64
C ILE A 157 -18.17 -3.26 0.21
N HIS A 158 -19.48 -3.48 0.07
CA HIS A 158 -20.03 -4.81 -0.21
C HIS A 158 -20.12 -5.17 -1.70
N GLN A 159 -20.16 -4.17 -2.58
CA GLN A 159 -20.55 -4.34 -3.98
C GLN A 159 -19.34 -4.34 -4.93
N ALA A 160 -18.14 -4.14 -4.41
CA ALA A 160 -16.93 -3.96 -5.22
C ALA A 160 -15.76 -4.78 -4.66
N VAL A 161 -14.93 -5.26 -5.57
CA VAL A 161 -13.60 -5.78 -5.27
C VAL A 161 -12.61 -4.64 -5.47
N CYS A 162 -11.68 -4.51 -4.54
CA CYS A 162 -10.72 -3.42 -4.54
C CYS A 162 -9.30 -3.98 -4.63
N SER A 163 -8.52 -3.47 -5.58
CA SER A 163 -7.08 -3.69 -5.64
C SER A 163 -6.35 -2.44 -5.18
N ALA A 164 -5.27 -2.64 -4.41
CA ALA A 164 -4.48 -1.55 -3.85
C ALA A 164 -3.00 -1.71 -4.22
N LEU A 165 -2.33 -0.58 -4.36
CA LEU A 165 -0.89 -0.41 -4.48
C LEU A 165 -0.47 0.60 -3.43
N GLU A 166 0.60 0.31 -2.71
CA GLU A 166 1.26 1.25 -1.81
C GLU A 166 2.77 1.11 -1.96
N ILE A 167 3.43 2.21 -2.32
CA ILE A 167 4.87 2.29 -2.55
C ILE A 167 5.47 3.48 -1.81
N ASN A 168 6.68 3.30 -1.29
CA ASN A 168 7.48 4.37 -0.72
C ASN A 168 8.18 5.12 -1.86
N VAL A 169 7.84 6.39 -2.04
CA VAL A 169 8.35 7.25 -3.11
C VAL A 169 9.77 7.72 -2.82
N GLU A 170 10.13 7.92 -1.54
CA GLU A 170 11.49 8.31 -1.15
C GLU A 170 12.52 7.25 -1.52
N LYS A 171 12.17 5.98 -1.36
CA LYS A 171 13.03 4.86 -1.79
C LYS A 171 13.20 4.83 -3.30
N LEU A 172 12.18 5.20 -4.07
CA LEU A 172 12.27 5.30 -5.53
C LEU A 172 13.19 6.46 -5.97
N LEU A 173 13.08 7.62 -5.32
CA LEU A 173 13.89 8.80 -5.67
C LEU A 173 15.39 8.57 -5.47
N LYS A 174 15.79 7.76 -4.47
CA LYS A 174 17.20 7.41 -4.26
C LYS A 174 17.85 6.73 -5.46
N PHE A 175 17.07 6.01 -6.27
CA PHE A 175 17.57 5.35 -7.47
C PHE A 175 17.69 6.30 -8.68
N TYR A 176 17.16 7.52 -8.58
CA TYR A 176 17.29 8.55 -9.61
C TYR A 176 18.45 9.53 -9.32
N GLU A 177 18.82 9.69 -8.05
CA GLU A 177 19.91 10.58 -7.62
C GLU A 177 21.31 9.95 -7.75
N GLU A 178 21.39 8.63 -8.01
CA GLU A 178 22.63 7.88 -8.29
C GLU A 178 22.90 7.78 -9.80
#